data_AF-A0A6P2AEN3-F1
#
_entry.id   AF-A0A6P2AEN3-F1
#
_cell.length_a   1.000
_cell.length_b   1.000
_cell.length_c   1.000
_cell.angle_alpha   90.00
_cell.angle_beta   90.00
_cell.angle_gamma   90.00
#
_symmetry.space_group_name_H-M   'P 1'
#
loop_
_entity.id
_entity.type
_entity.pdbx_description
1 polymer ?
#
loop_
_entity_poly.entity_id
_entity_poly.type
_entity_poly.pdbx_seq_one_letter_code
_entity_poly.pdbx_strand_id
1 'polypeptide(L)'
;MKIAIAQLNPTIGDLAGNGQKIISQSQQAKAAQADLLLTPELSLCGYPPRDLLLNPNFVQSSLATILDLSKQVACPTLVGTVQPNPQANSEGEKPLYNTMTLLAEGEVEKIFVKRLLPTYDVFDEYRYFAPGRESSFLSLNNLRVGVTICEDLWNDEQFWGRRNYRVNPVAELAALGVDLILNLSASPYTVGKQKLREIMLQHAVRRYNIPIIYVNQVGGNDDLIFDGQSVAFNRQGEVVCRAKSFQEELLFVEFDPVTRDLLPSNINPLSSCEAEEIWSALVLGVRDYTHKCGFQQAVLGLSGGIDSSLVGAIAVDALGKDNVLGVMMPSPYSSESSVSDATNLAKNLEIKTIKLPIEHLMKGYAQVLDPLFAGTEFGIAEENLQSRIRGNLLMAIANKFGYLLLSTGNKSEMAVGYCTLYGDMNGGLAVIADVPKTLVYSLCEWLNRDREVIPVNVLTKPPSAELKPNQVDQDSLPTYDILDDILERSICQHHSQAEIIAAGYDLHTVQKVLKLVSKAEFKRKQAPPGLKVTDRAFGTGWRMPIASKIELC
;
A
#
# COMPACT_ATOMS: atom_id res chain seq x y z
N MET A 1 -9.27 -28.57 -18.46
CA MET A 1 -8.41 -28.43 -17.27
C MET A 1 -8.95 -27.28 -16.45
N LYS A 2 -9.32 -27.49 -15.18
CA LYS A 2 -9.91 -26.47 -14.31
C LYS A 2 -8.88 -25.97 -13.32
N ILE A 3 -8.66 -24.66 -13.29
CA ILE A 3 -7.65 -24.01 -12.45
C ILE A 3 -8.36 -23.15 -11.41
N ALA A 4 -7.97 -23.32 -10.15
CA ALA A 4 -8.43 -22.50 -9.04
C ALA A 4 -7.42 -21.38 -8.75
N ILE A 5 -7.90 -20.15 -8.59
CA ILE A 5 -7.11 -18.96 -8.28
C ILE A 5 -7.47 -18.55 -6.86
N ALA A 6 -6.57 -18.79 -5.91
CA ALA A 6 -6.70 -18.34 -4.54
C ALA A 6 -6.07 -16.96 -4.38
N GLN A 7 -6.89 -15.91 -4.38
CA GLN A 7 -6.48 -14.56 -4.04
C GLN A 7 -6.45 -14.40 -2.51
N LEU A 8 -5.25 -14.50 -1.93
CA LEU A 8 -5.05 -14.59 -0.49
C LEU A 8 -4.53 -13.30 0.13
N ASN A 9 -4.90 -13.11 1.40
CA ASN A 9 -4.37 -12.09 2.31
C ASN A 9 -3.47 -12.74 3.38
N PRO A 10 -2.21 -13.06 3.05
CA PRO A 10 -1.28 -13.62 4.02
C PRO A 10 -0.84 -12.58 5.05
N THR A 11 -0.55 -13.06 6.25
CA THR A 11 0.06 -12.26 7.32
C THR A 11 1.56 -12.58 7.36
N ILE A 12 2.40 -11.54 7.31
CA ILE A 12 3.85 -11.75 7.26
C ILE A 12 4.34 -12.48 8.51
N GLY A 13 5.07 -13.57 8.30
CA GLY A 13 5.65 -14.39 9.36
C GLY A 13 4.71 -15.44 9.99
N ASP A 14 3.39 -15.37 9.76
CA ASP A 14 2.42 -16.36 10.27
C ASP A 14 2.36 -17.61 9.38
N LEU A 15 3.44 -18.40 9.40
CA LEU A 15 3.58 -19.59 8.56
C LEU A 15 2.44 -20.59 8.80
N ALA A 16 2.00 -20.75 10.05
CA ALA A 16 0.95 -21.69 10.41
C ALA A 16 -0.43 -21.21 9.92
N GLY A 17 -0.79 -19.95 10.18
CA GLY A 17 -2.06 -19.38 9.73
C GLY A 17 -2.15 -19.31 8.21
N ASN A 18 -1.09 -18.87 7.53
CA ASN A 18 -1.04 -18.85 6.07
C ASN A 18 -1.11 -20.26 5.48
N GLY A 19 -0.38 -21.23 6.07
CA GLY A 19 -0.47 -22.64 5.69
C GLY A 19 -1.88 -23.19 5.81
N GLN A 20 -2.58 -22.89 6.91
CA GLN A 20 -3.97 -23.32 7.11
C GLN A 20 -4.93 -22.70 6.09
N LYS A 21 -4.72 -21.43 5.72
CA LYS A 21 -5.48 -20.79 4.62
C LYS A 21 -5.27 -21.54 3.31
N ILE A 22 -4.02 -21.86 2.96
CA ILE A 22 -3.69 -22.62 1.73
C ILE A 22 -4.35 -24.01 1.75
N ILE A 23 -4.29 -24.74 2.87
CA ILE A 23 -4.97 -26.03 3.02
C ILE A 23 -6.47 -25.89 2.77
N SER A 24 -7.12 -24.93 3.43
CA SER A 24 -8.57 -24.71 3.28
C SER A 24 -8.96 -24.43 1.83
N GLN A 25 -8.18 -23.60 1.13
CA GLN A 25 -8.41 -23.28 -0.28
C GLN A 25 -8.17 -24.49 -1.18
N SER A 26 -7.17 -25.33 -0.88
CA SER A 26 -6.94 -26.58 -1.62
C SER A 26 -8.10 -27.56 -1.48
N GLN A 27 -8.74 -27.62 -0.31
CA GLN A 27 -9.91 -28.46 -0.07
C GLN A 27 -11.13 -27.97 -0.86
N GLN A 28 -11.36 -26.66 -0.88
CA GLN A 28 -12.43 -26.05 -1.68
C GLN A 28 -12.18 -26.25 -3.18
N ALA A 29 -10.94 -26.07 -3.63
CA ALA A 29 -10.54 -26.31 -5.01
C ALA A 29 -10.77 -27.77 -5.42
N LYS A 30 -10.39 -28.73 -4.56
CA LYS A 30 -10.65 -30.16 -4.78
C LYS A 30 -12.14 -30.47 -4.84
N ALA A 31 -12.95 -29.90 -3.94
CA ALA A 31 -14.40 -30.07 -3.93
C ALA A 31 -15.05 -29.54 -5.22
N ALA A 32 -14.48 -28.48 -5.79
CA ALA A 32 -14.86 -27.93 -7.09
C ALA A 32 -14.22 -28.64 -8.29
N GLN A 33 -13.52 -29.76 -8.07
CA GLN A 33 -12.82 -30.56 -9.07
C GLN A 33 -11.75 -29.80 -9.87
N ALA A 34 -11.04 -28.87 -9.22
CA ALA A 34 -9.88 -28.20 -9.82
C ALA A 34 -8.70 -29.18 -9.96
N ASP A 35 -7.99 -29.06 -11.08
CA ASP A 35 -6.76 -29.80 -11.39
C ASP A 35 -5.52 -29.16 -10.72
N LEU A 36 -5.56 -27.84 -10.50
CA LEU A 36 -4.46 -27.06 -9.96
C LEU A 36 -4.98 -25.86 -9.16
N LEU A 37 -4.45 -25.64 -7.96
CA LEU A 37 -4.64 -24.43 -7.17
C LEU A 37 -3.41 -23.51 -7.29
N LEU A 38 -3.66 -22.22 -7.52
CA LEU A 38 -2.64 -21.18 -7.58
C LEU A 38 -2.74 -20.28 -6.35
N THR A 39 -1.61 -20.02 -5.69
CA THR A 39 -1.50 -19.00 -4.64
C THR A 39 -0.56 -17.86 -5.07
N PRO A 40 -0.61 -16.70 -4.39
CA PRO A 40 0.27 -15.57 -4.70
C PRO A 40 1.76 -15.83 -4.42
N GLU A 41 2.60 -14.94 -4.91
CA GLU A 41 4.03 -14.88 -4.57
C GLU A 41 4.24 -14.85 -3.05
N LEU A 42 5.20 -15.64 -2.56
CA LEU A 42 5.53 -15.75 -1.13
C LEU A 42 4.31 -15.97 -0.20
N SER A 43 3.21 -16.55 -0.71
CA SER A 43 1.96 -16.73 0.04
C SER A 43 2.08 -17.42 1.39
N LEU A 44 3.12 -18.26 1.60
CA LEU A 44 3.32 -18.94 2.88
C LEU A 44 3.88 -18.00 3.95
N CYS A 45 4.91 -17.22 3.62
CA CYS A 45 5.56 -16.31 4.57
C CYS A 45 5.00 -14.89 4.54
N GLY A 46 4.15 -14.56 3.56
CA GLY A 46 3.63 -13.23 3.28
C GLY A 46 4.65 -12.33 2.60
N TYR A 47 4.18 -11.31 1.88
CA TYR A 47 5.02 -10.37 1.15
C TYR A 47 4.80 -8.91 1.61
N PRO A 48 5.87 -8.10 1.80
CA PRO A 48 7.30 -8.44 1.74
C PRO A 48 7.89 -8.83 3.12
N PRO A 49 8.52 -10.01 3.30
CA PRO A 49 8.98 -10.47 4.62
C PRO A 49 10.24 -9.74 5.13
N ARG A 50 10.90 -8.93 4.30
CA ARG A 50 12.09 -8.12 4.65
C ARG A 50 13.17 -8.96 5.34
N ASP A 51 13.82 -8.42 6.37
CA ASP A 51 14.97 -9.05 7.05
C ASP A 51 14.59 -10.31 7.87
N LEU A 52 13.31 -10.71 7.95
CA LEU A 52 12.96 -12.07 8.42
C LEU A 52 13.66 -13.15 7.58
N LEU A 53 13.92 -12.84 6.30
CA LEU A 53 14.67 -13.71 5.40
C LEU A 53 16.14 -13.88 5.80
N LEU A 54 16.70 -12.97 6.60
CA LEU A 54 18.06 -13.11 7.13
C LEU A 54 18.12 -13.99 8.38
N ASN A 55 16.97 -14.39 8.94
CA ASN A 55 16.88 -15.28 10.10
C ASN A 55 16.86 -16.74 9.65
N PRO A 56 17.91 -17.54 9.93
CA PRO A 56 17.97 -18.95 9.49
C PRO A 56 16.84 -19.81 10.06
N ASN A 57 16.39 -19.54 11.29
CA ASN A 57 15.30 -20.29 11.91
C ASN A 57 13.98 -20.04 11.17
N PHE A 58 13.72 -18.80 10.75
CA PHE A 58 12.53 -18.47 9.98
C PHE A 58 12.51 -19.20 8.63
N VAL A 59 13.65 -19.20 7.92
CA VAL A 59 13.81 -19.95 6.67
C VAL A 59 13.59 -21.45 6.89
N GLN A 60 14.21 -22.04 7.92
CA GLN A 60 14.04 -23.46 8.25
C GLN A 60 12.59 -23.80 8.59
N SER A 61 11.90 -22.97 9.38
CA SER A 61 10.47 -23.13 9.67
C SER A 61 9.61 -23.03 8.42
N SER A 62 9.93 -22.13 7.49
CA SER A 62 9.22 -22.02 6.21
C SER A 62 9.35 -23.31 5.38
N LEU A 63 10.56 -23.90 5.34
CA LEU A 63 10.80 -25.17 4.64
C LEU A 63 10.08 -26.34 5.29
N ALA A 64 10.14 -26.45 6.62
CA ALA A 64 9.42 -27.48 7.35
C ALA A 64 7.90 -27.38 7.11
N THR A 65 7.37 -26.16 7.12
CA THR A 65 5.95 -25.91 6.85
C THR A 65 5.56 -26.32 5.43
N ILE A 66 6.40 -26.08 4.42
CA ILE A 66 6.16 -26.57 3.04
C ILE A 66 6.08 -28.10 2.98
N LEU A 67 6.99 -28.80 3.66
CA LEU A 67 6.97 -30.26 3.72
C LEU A 67 5.69 -30.78 4.40
N ASP A 68 5.23 -30.13 5.46
CA ASP A 68 3.98 -30.51 6.12
C ASP A 68 2.74 -30.14 5.29
N LEU A 69 2.77 -29.04 4.55
CA LEU A 69 1.72 -28.66 3.60
C LEU A 69 1.59 -29.66 2.46
N SER A 70 2.71 -30.17 1.94
CA SER A 70 2.70 -31.12 0.83
C SER A 70 1.85 -32.37 1.11
N LYS A 71 1.79 -32.78 2.39
CA LYS A 71 1.00 -33.93 2.88
C LYS A 71 -0.47 -33.61 3.12
N GLN A 72 -0.85 -32.33 3.20
CA GLN A 72 -2.17 -31.88 3.65
C GLN A 72 -3.00 -31.21 2.55
N VAL A 73 -2.37 -30.71 1.48
CA VAL A 73 -3.10 -30.14 0.34
C VAL A 73 -3.94 -31.20 -0.35
N ALA A 74 -5.18 -30.84 -0.72
CA ALA A 74 -6.15 -31.80 -1.27
C ALA A 74 -6.09 -31.94 -2.81
N CYS A 75 -5.36 -31.06 -3.48
CA CYS A 75 -5.09 -31.07 -4.93
C CYS A 75 -3.72 -30.47 -5.22
N PRO A 76 -3.14 -30.70 -6.42
CA PRO A 76 -1.90 -30.04 -6.83
C PRO A 76 -1.98 -28.54 -6.59
N THR A 77 -1.00 -27.99 -5.87
CA THR A 77 -1.02 -26.59 -5.43
C THR A 77 0.33 -25.93 -5.66
N LEU A 78 0.36 -24.79 -6.35
CA LEU A 78 1.54 -23.93 -6.44
C LEU A 78 1.55 -22.97 -5.26
N VAL A 79 2.54 -23.11 -4.36
CA VAL A 79 2.70 -22.31 -3.15
C VAL A 79 3.92 -21.40 -3.23
N GLY A 80 3.72 -20.10 -3.00
CA GLY A 80 4.79 -19.12 -2.92
C GLY A 80 5.56 -19.24 -1.62
N THR A 81 6.88 -19.43 -1.71
CA THR A 81 7.77 -19.64 -0.56
C THR A 81 9.22 -19.32 -0.90
N VAL A 82 10.11 -19.44 0.09
CA VAL A 82 11.56 -19.28 -0.08
C VAL A 82 12.27 -20.61 -0.13
N GLN A 83 13.36 -20.68 -0.89
CA GLN A 83 14.25 -21.84 -0.96
C GLN A 83 15.70 -21.43 -0.73
N PRO A 84 16.53 -22.25 -0.05
CA PRO A 84 17.97 -21.99 0.03
C PRO A 84 18.64 -22.04 -1.35
N ASN A 85 19.63 -21.17 -1.55
CA ASN A 85 20.55 -21.24 -2.67
C ASN A 85 21.82 -21.99 -2.23
N PRO A 86 21.98 -23.28 -2.56
CA PRO A 86 23.17 -24.04 -2.16
C PRO A 86 24.45 -23.54 -2.83
N GLN A 87 24.35 -22.81 -3.94
CA GLN A 87 25.49 -22.27 -4.69
C GLN A 87 25.91 -20.88 -4.20
N ALA A 88 25.23 -20.31 -3.20
CA ALA A 88 25.46 -18.94 -2.74
C ALA A 88 26.93 -18.65 -2.39
N ASN A 89 27.56 -19.54 -1.61
CA ASN A 89 28.95 -19.35 -1.20
C ASN A 89 29.95 -19.59 -2.34
N SER A 90 29.67 -20.56 -3.23
CA SER A 90 30.57 -20.89 -4.33
C SER A 90 30.53 -19.87 -5.47
N GLU A 91 29.37 -19.25 -5.71
CA GLU A 91 29.15 -18.28 -6.81
C GLU A 91 29.14 -16.83 -6.32
N GLY A 92 29.22 -16.58 -5.01
CA GLY A 92 29.15 -15.23 -4.44
C GLY A 92 27.75 -14.61 -4.54
N GLU A 93 26.71 -15.44 -4.53
CA GLU A 93 25.32 -15.03 -4.67
C GLU A 93 24.59 -14.92 -3.32
N LYS A 94 23.33 -14.49 -3.38
CA LYS A 94 22.46 -14.42 -2.21
C LYS A 94 21.99 -15.81 -1.78
N PRO A 95 21.77 -16.01 -0.46
CA PRO A 95 21.55 -17.33 0.13
C PRO A 95 20.16 -17.92 -0.13
N LEU A 96 19.24 -17.16 -0.72
CA LEU A 96 17.86 -17.59 -0.91
C LEU A 96 17.40 -17.36 -2.34
N TYR A 97 16.32 -18.06 -2.70
CA TYR A 97 15.53 -17.89 -3.89
C TYR A 97 14.09 -17.55 -3.50
N ASN A 98 13.46 -16.65 -4.26
CA ASN A 98 12.01 -16.44 -4.25
C ASN A 98 11.39 -17.44 -5.22
N THR A 99 10.47 -18.28 -4.74
CA THR A 99 10.03 -19.46 -5.47
C THR A 99 8.54 -19.70 -5.42
N MET A 100 8.05 -20.38 -6.45
CA MET A 100 6.76 -21.08 -6.44
C MET A 100 7.04 -22.58 -6.42
N THR A 101 6.52 -23.28 -5.42
CA THR A 101 6.75 -24.71 -5.21
C THR A 101 5.46 -25.48 -5.51
N LEU A 102 5.53 -26.46 -6.41
CA LEU A 102 4.44 -27.38 -6.70
C LEU A 102 4.39 -28.47 -5.63
N LEU A 103 3.28 -28.50 -4.90
CA LEU A 103 2.96 -29.53 -3.92
C LEU A 103 1.90 -30.47 -4.51
N ALA A 104 2.23 -31.74 -4.63
CA ALA A 104 1.33 -32.77 -5.14
C ALA A 104 1.75 -34.15 -4.64
N GLU A 105 0.78 -35.06 -4.53
CA GLU A 105 0.98 -36.46 -4.11
C GLU A 105 1.73 -36.65 -2.77
N GLY A 106 1.69 -35.67 -1.86
CA GLY A 106 2.39 -35.74 -0.58
C GLY A 106 3.85 -35.26 -0.62
N GLU A 107 4.31 -34.72 -1.75
CA GLU A 107 5.70 -34.35 -2.00
C GLU A 107 5.86 -32.92 -2.58
N VAL A 108 7.11 -32.46 -2.60
CA VAL A 108 7.54 -31.27 -3.34
C VAL A 108 8.02 -31.71 -4.71
N GLU A 109 7.16 -31.63 -5.72
CA GLU A 109 7.46 -32.18 -7.05
C GLU A 109 8.38 -31.29 -7.88
N LYS A 110 8.17 -29.97 -7.82
CA LYS A 110 8.89 -29.01 -8.66
C LYS A 110 8.99 -27.62 -8.03
N ILE A 111 10.11 -26.95 -8.27
CA ILE A 111 10.38 -25.59 -7.79
C ILE A 111 10.64 -24.68 -9.00
N PHE A 112 10.00 -23.51 -9.00
CA PHE A 112 10.20 -22.44 -9.96
C PHE A 112 10.83 -21.25 -9.24
N VAL A 113 11.88 -20.67 -9.82
CA VAL A 113 12.66 -19.59 -9.21
C VAL A 113 12.43 -18.29 -9.99
N LYS A 114 12.13 -17.21 -9.26
CA LYS A 114 11.96 -15.86 -9.83
C LYS A 114 13.23 -15.43 -10.54
N ARG A 115 13.14 -14.90 -11.76
CA ARG A 115 14.31 -14.58 -12.59
C ARG A 115 14.67 -13.10 -12.54
N LEU A 116 13.66 -12.23 -12.47
CA LEU A 116 13.84 -10.80 -12.39
C LEU A 116 13.52 -10.32 -10.98
N LEU A 117 14.51 -9.68 -10.36
CA LEU A 117 14.39 -9.19 -8.98
C LEU A 117 14.30 -7.66 -9.00
N PRO A 118 13.17 -7.05 -8.63
CA PRO A 118 13.04 -5.59 -8.59
C PRO A 118 13.81 -4.98 -7.40
N THR A 119 14.41 -3.81 -7.63
CA THR A 119 15.19 -3.01 -6.65
C THR A 119 14.85 -1.53 -6.69
N TYR A 120 13.67 -1.21 -7.20
CA TYR A 120 13.18 0.15 -7.35
C TYR A 120 11.93 0.36 -6.48
N ASP A 121 11.66 1.63 -6.17
CA ASP A 121 10.54 2.06 -5.33
C ASP A 121 10.51 1.31 -3.98
N VAL A 122 9.55 0.39 -3.80
CA VAL A 122 9.31 -0.36 -2.55
C VAL A 122 10.04 -1.69 -2.48
N PHE A 123 10.72 -2.11 -3.55
CA PHE A 123 11.34 -3.42 -3.66
C PHE A 123 12.85 -3.37 -3.38
N ASP A 124 13.36 -4.35 -2.65
CA ASP A 124 14.79 -4.56 -2.36
C ASP A 124 15.18 -6.05 -2.51
N GLU A 125 14.66 -6.75 -3.52
CA GLU A 125 14.77 -8.22 -3.59
C GLU A 125 16.20 -8.74 -3.71
N TYR A 126 17.09 -8.03 -4.41
CA TYR A 126 18.52 -8.37 -4.48
C TYR A 126 19.22 -8.31 -3.11
N ARG A 127 18.61 -7.75 -2.06
CA ARG A 127 19.14 -7.87 -0.70
C ARG A 127 19.13 -9.32 -0.21
N TYR A 128 18.10 -10.07 -0.61
CA TYR A 128 17.76 -11.38 -0.04
C TYR A 128 17.94 -12.54 -1.03
N PHE A 129 17.62 -12.31 -2.31
CA PHE A 129 17.43 -13.36 -3.29
C PHE A 129 18.47 -13.33 -4.41
N ALA A 130 18.80 -14.52 -4.93
CA ALA A 130 19.53 -14.70 -6.17
C ALA A 130 18.52 -14.94 -7.32
N PRO A 131 18.82 -14.50 -8.56
CA PRO A 131 17.91 -14.69 -9.69
C PRO A 131 17.99 -16.11 -10.25
N GLY A 132 16.86 -16.66 -10.67
CA GLY A 132 16.79 -17.92 -11.39
C GLY A 132 17.48 -17.85 -12.76
N ARG A 133 18.14 -18.95 -13.16
CA ARG A 133 18.94 -19.00 -14.40
C ARG A 133 18.10 -19.25 -15.63
N GLU A 134 17.11 -20.14 -15.54
CA GLU A 134 16.34 -20.65 -16.68
C GLU A 134 14.83 -20.56 -16.41
N SER A 135 14.05 -20.28 -17.45
CA SER A 135 12.61 -20.42 -17.40
C SER A 135 12.20 -21.90 -17.44
N SER A 136 11.17 -22.28 -16.67
CA SER A 136 10.68 -23.67 -16.62
C SER A 136 9.15 -23.75 -16.68
N PHE A 137 8.64 -24.93 -17.01
CA PHE A 137 7.21 -25.25 -17.10
C PHE A 137 6.91 -26.58 -16.40
N LEU A 138 5.69 -26.79 -15.90
CA LEU A 138 5.20 -28.11 -15.50
C LEU A 138 4.35 -28.73 -16.62
N SER A 139 4.25 -30.07 -16.61
CA SER A 139 3.36 -30.81 -17.51
C SER A 139 2.09 -31.16 -16.75
N LEU A 140 0.94 -30.60 -17.16
CA LEU A 140 -0.36 -30.89 -16.56
C LEU A 140 -1.33 -31.32 -17.65
N ASN A 141 -1.88 -32.54 -17.57
CA ASN A 141 -2.81 -33.09 -18.57
C ASN A 141 -2.29 -32.98 -20.02
N ASN A 142 -1.01 -33.29 -20.25
CA ASN A 142 -0.28 -33.15 -21.53
C ASN A 142 -0.09 -31.72 -22.04
N LEU A 143 -0.41 -30.70 -21.24
CA LEU A 143 -0.16 -29.30 -21.54
C LEU A 143 1.13 -28.83 -20.86
N ARG A 144 1.88 -27.95 -21.52
CA ARG A 144 3.06 -27.29 -20.95
C ARG A 144 2.62 -25.98 -20.31
N VAL A 145 2.70 -25.89 -18.99
CA VAL A 145 2.27 -24.71 -18.22
C VAL A 145 3.50 -23.99 -17.69
N GLY A 146 3.84 -22.85 -18.28
CA GLY A 146 4.95 -22.00 -17.85
C GLY A 146 4.62 -21.28 -16.55
N VAL A 147 5.59 -21.16 -15.64
CA VAL A 147 5.41 -20.45 -14.37
C VAL A 147 6.41 -19.31 -14.28
N THR A 148 5.91 -18.13 -13.95
CA THR A 148 6.66 -16.89 -13.75
C THR A 148 6.23 -16.25 -12.44
N ILE A 149 7.10 -15.42 -11.86
CA ILE A 149 6.82 -14.77 -10.56
C ILE A 149 6.90 -13.26 -10.75
N CYS A 150 5.78 -12.57 -10.57
CA CYS A 150 5.68 -11.11 -10.55
C CYS A 150 6.45 -10.42 -11.67
N GLU A 151 7.53 -9.70 -11.33
CA GLU A 151 8.40 -8.92 -12.21
C GLU A 151 8.82 -9.65 -13.51
N ASP A 152 8.89 -10.98 -13.49
CA ASP A 152 9.21 -11.80 -14.66
C ASP A 152 8.35 -11.47 -15.90
N LEU A 153 7.14 -10.93 -15.70
CA LEU A 153 6.20 -10.52 -16.75
C LEU A 153 6.24 -9.00 -17.05
N TRP A 154 6.80 -8.17 -16.17
CA TRP A 154 6.76 -6.70 -16.24
C TRP A 154 7.87 -6.08 -17.09
N ASN A 155 8.55 -6.84 -17.94
CA ASN A 155 9.80 -6.40 -18.58
C ASN A 155 9.75 -6.25 -20.11
N ASP A 156 8.58 -6.34 -20.73
CA ASP A 156 8.48 -6.32 -22.19
C ASP A 156 8.91 -4.95 -22.77
N GLU A 157 10.03 -4.95 -23.47
CA GLU A 157 10.66 -3.75 -24.01
C GLU A 157 9.81 -3.04 -25.09
N GLN A 158 8.93 -3.77 -25.80
CA GLN A 158 8.03 -3.14 -26.78
C GLN A 158 6.89 -2.40 -26.09
N PHE A 159 6.44 -2.89 -24.93
CA PHE A 159 5.42 -2.20 -24.14
C PHE A 159 5.98 -0.95 -23.46
N TRP A 160 7.15 -1.09 -22.80
CA TRP A 160 7.75 0.02 -22.03
C TRP A 160 8.58 0.99 -22.89
N GLY A 161 8.83 0.67 -24.16
CA GLY A 161 9.69 1.45 -25.05
C GLY A 161 11.18 1.44 -24.65
N ARG A 162 11.54 0.66 -23.62
CA ARG A 162 12.90 0.51 -23.11
C ARG A 162 13.09 -0.88 -22.53
N ARG A 163 14.33 -1.36 -22.56
CA ARG A 163 14.72 -2.63 -21.96
C ARG A 163 15.27 -2.41 -20.55
N ASN A 164 14.56 -2.92 -19.54
CA ASN A 164 15.00 -2.84 -18.13
C ASN A 164 15.86 -4.04 -17.72
N TYR A 165 15.74 -5.19 -18.40
CA TYR A 165 16.41 -6.44 -18.03
C TYR A 165 17.11 -7.11 -19.20
N ARG A 166 18.21 -7.83 -18.92
CA ARG A 166 18.99 -8.54 -19.94
C ARG A 166 18.30 -9.79 -20.48
N VAL A 167 17.37 -10.38 -19.73
CA VAL A 167 16.63 -11.59 -20.12
C VAL A 167 15.13 -11.32 -20.10
N ASN A 168 14.38 -12.09 -20.88
CA ASN A 168 12.92 -12.02 -20.92
C ASN A 168 12.33 -13.42 -20.65
N PRO A 169 11.89 -13.70 -19.41
CA PRO A 169 11.35 -15.01 -19.03
C PRO A 169 10.15 -15.45 -19.85
N VAL A 170 9.27 -14.51 -20.23
CA VAL A 170 8.08 -14.78 -21.05
C VAL A 170 8.48 -15.20 -22.47
N ALA A 171 9.43 -14.49 -23.08
CA ALA A 171 9.93 -14.85 -24.41
C ALA A 171 10.63 -16.22 -24.42
N GLU A 172 11.38 -16.55 -23.37
CA GLU A 172 11.99 -17.87 -23.22
C GLU A 172 10.94 -18.98 -23.06
N LEU A 173 9.89 -18.77 -22.27
CA LEU A 173 8.77 -19.72 -22.15
C LEU A 173 8.04 -19.90 -23.48
N ALA A 174 7.84 -18.82 -24.24
CA ALA A 174 7.25 -18.90 -25.58
C ALA A 174 8.12 -19.74 -26.53
N ALA A 175 9.45 -19.59 -26.47
CA ALA A 175 10.39 -20.41 -27.25
C ALA A 175 10.37 -21.89 -26.85
N LEU A 176 10.04 -22.21 -25.58
CA LEU A 176 9.82 -23.58 -25.10
C LEU A 176 8.46 -24.16 -25.53
N GLY A 177 7.61 -23.36 -26.17
CA GLY A 177 6.30 -23.79 -26.69
C GLY A 177 5.31 -24.13 -25.58
N VAL A 178 5.24 -23.31 -24.53
CA VAL A 178 4.22 -23.47 -23.48
C VAL A 178 2.83 -23.13 -23.99
N ASP A 179 1.81 -23.83 -23.47
CA ASP A 179 0.41 -23.67 -23.86
C ASP A 179 -0.31 -22.62 -23.01
N LEU A 180 0.18 -22.35 -21.80
CA LEU A 180 -0.39 -21.44 -20.80
C LEU A 180 0.75 -20.86 -19.95
N ILE A 181 0.67 -19.58 -19.58
CA ILE A 181 1.57 -18.95 -18.60
C ILE A 181 0.80 -18.60 -17.33
N LEU A 182 1.37 -18.96 -16.19
CA LEU A 182 0.94 -18.57 -14.86
C LEU A 182 1.92 -17.53 -14.33
N ASN A 183 1.41 -16.39 -13.89
CA ASN A 183 2.20 -15.35 -13.22
C ASN A 183 1.65 -15.16 -11.81
N LEU A 184 2.49 -15.45 -10.82
CA LEU A 184 2.11 -15.51 -9.41
C LEU A 184 2.80 -14.34 -8.72
N SER A 185 2.01 -13.41 -8.17
CA SER A 185 2.45 -12.04 -7.87
C SER A 185 2.04 -11.55 -6.50
N ALA A 186 2.90 -10.71 -5.91
CA ALA A 186 2.55 -9.77 -4.86
C ALA A 186 2.82 -8.35 -5.39
N SER A 187 1.96 -7.88 -6.29
CA SER A 187 2.05 -6.53 -6.86
C SER A 187 1.32 -5.54 -5.96
N PRO A 188 2.02 -4.57 -5.35
CA PRO A 188 1.38 -3.54 -4.53
C PRO A 188 0.49 -2.63 -5.40
N TYR A 189 -0.53 -2.09 -4.76
CA TYR A 189 -1.52 -1.16 -5.27
C TYR A 189 -0.91 0.22 -5.52
N THR A 190 -1.31 0.82 -6.63
CA THR A 190 -1.30 2.27 -6.87
C THR A 190 -2.56 2.59 -7.67
N VAL A 191 -3.10 3.80 -7.52
CA VAL A 191 -4.33 4.21 -8.22
C VAL A 191 -4.23 3.97 -9.73
N GLY A 192 -5.23 3.31 -10.32
CA GLY A 192 -5.29 3.01 -11.74
C GLY A 192 -4.37 1.87 -12.22
N LYS A 193 -3.57 1.25 -11.32
CA LYS A 193 -2.59 0.22 -11.70
C LYS A 193 -3.23 -1.01 -12.33
N GLN A 194 -4.45 -1.38 -11.95
CA GLN A 194 -5.13 -2.52 -12.57
C GLN A 194 -5.36 -2.30 -14.06
N LYS A 195 -5.74 -1.10 -14.49
CA LYS A 195 -5.93 -0.80 -15.92
C LYS A 195 -4.61 -0.93 -16.67
N LEU A 196 -3.53 -0.38 -16.12
CA LEU A 196 -2.17 -0.52 -16.68
C LEU A 196 -1.74 -1.99 -16.77
N ARG A 197 -1.95 -2.75 -15.69
CA ARG A 197 -1.66 -4.18 -15.59
C ARG A 197 -2.40 -4.99 -16.66
N GLU A 198 -3.69 -4.73 -16.86
CA GLU A 198 -4.48 -5.42 -17.89
C GLU A 198 -4.02 -5.09 -19.32
N ILE A 199 -3.67 -3.83 -19.60
CA ILE A 199 -3.14 -3.43 -20.92
C ILE A 199 -1.80 -4.11 -21.18
N MET A 200 -0.91 -4.15 -20.17
CA MET A 200 0.39 -4.82 -20.27
C MET A 200 0.24 -6.34 -20.49
N LEU A 201 -0.62 -7.00 -19.71
CA LEU A 201 -0.91 -8.44 -19.86
C LEU A 201 -1.51 -8.75 -21.23
N GLN A 202 -2.47 -7.96 -21.69
CA GLN A 202 -3.05 -8.08 -23.02
C GLN A 202 -2.00 -7.93 -24.13
N HIS A 203 -1.05 -7.00 -23.97
CA HIS A 203 0.06 -6.85 -24.90
C HIS A 203 0.92 -8.12 -24.96
N ALA A 204 1.32 -8.66 -23.80
CA ALA A 204 2.11 -9.90 -23.72
C ALA A 204 1.38 -11.08 -24.38
N VAL A 205 0.10 -11.27 -24.08
CA VAL A 205 -0.74 -12.33 -24.67
C VAL A 205 -0.76 -12.21 -26.19
N ARG A 206 -1.03 -11.03 -26.73
CA ARG A 206 -1.09 -10.81 -28.19
C ARG A 206 0.26 -11.03 -28.86
N ARG A 207 1.34 -10.64 -28.19
CA ARG A 207 2.70 -10.77 -28.70
C ARG A 207 3.14 -12.22 -28.81
N TYR A 208 2.90 -13.01 -27.76
CA TYR A 208 3.37 -14.41 -27.69
C TYR A 208 2.31 -15.42 -28.10
N ASN A 209 1.06 -15.00 -28.28
CA ASN A 209 -0.11 -15.84 -28.58
C ASN A 209 -0.31 -16.99 -27.58
N ILE A 210 -0.09 -16.69 -26.29
CA ILE A 210 -0.18 -17.64 -25.18
C ILE A 210 -1.12 -17.01 -24.14
N PRO A 211 -2.16 -17.74 -23.68
CA PRO A 211 -3.05 -17.25 -22.64
C PRO A 211 -2.29 -17.11 -21.32
N ILE A 212 -2.75 -16.18 -20.47
CA ILE A 212 -2.08 -15.86 -19.21
C ILE A 212 -3.09 -15.86 -18.06
N ILE A 213 -2.74 -16.48 -16.95
CA ILE A 213 -3.40 -16.30 -15.65
C ILE A 213 -2.45 -15.54 -14.72
N TYR A 214 -2.90 -14.37 -14.25
CA TYR A 214 -2.20 -13.53 -13.30
C TYR A 214 -2.88 -13.60 -11.93
N VAL A 215 -2.17 -14.09 -10.91
CA VAL A 215 -2.65 -14.22 -9.53
C VAL A 215 -1.94 -13.21 -8.67
N ASN A 216 -2.71 -12.37 -7.96
CA ASN A 216 -2.15 -11.34 -7.10
C ASN A 216 -2.52 -11.57 -5.64
N GLN A 217 -1.62 -11.16 -4.74
CA GLN A 217 -1.94 -10.99 -3.32
C GLN A 217 -3.00 -9.90 -3.14
N VAL A 218 -3.80 -10.01 -2.07
CA VAL A 218 -4.67 -8.94 -1.57
C VAL A 218 -4.35 -8.65 -0.10
N GLY A 219 -4.64 -7.46 0.40
CA GLY A 219 -4.45 -7.10 1.82
C GLY A 219 -3.45 -5.99 2.06
N GLY A 220 -3.46 -5.40 3.25
CA GLY A 220 -2.47 -4.44 3.72
C GLY A 220 -1.35 -5.10 4.51
N ASN A 221 -0.12 -4.60 4.37
CA ASN A 221 0.98 -4.91 5.27
C ASN A 221 1.94 -3.71 5.37
N ASP A 222 2.17 -3.24 6.59
CA ASP A 222 2.91 -2.00 6.86
C ASP A 222 2.38 -0.82 6.01
N ASP A 223 3.22 -0.29 5.13
CA ASP A 223 2.97 0.82 4.21
C ASP A 223 2.31 0.39 2.88
N LEU A 224 2.32 -0.90 2.55
CA LEU A 224 1.86 -1.42 1.27
C LEU A 224 0.44 -1.99 1.36
N ILE A 225 -0.32 -1.75 0.31
CA ILE A 225 -1.63 -2.38 0.08
C ILE A 225 -1.51 -3.22 -1.19
N PHE A 226 -2.10 -4.40 -1.19
CA PHE A 226 -2.22 -5.27 -2.35
C PHE A 226 -3.70 -5.34 -2.74
N ASP A 227 -3.99 -5.03 -4.00
CA ASP A 227 -5.36 -4.85 -4.49
C ASP A 227 -6.06 -6.16 -4.85
N GLY A 228 -5.32 -7.27 -4.94
CA GLY A 228 -5.84 -8.48 -5.53
C GLY A 228 -6.06 -8.27 -7.02
N GLN A 229 -7.32 -8.33 -7.46
CA GLN A 229 -7.71 -8.20 -8.87
C GLN A 229 -6.96 -9.17 -9.80
N SER A 230 -6.76 -10.39 -9.31
CA SER A 230 -6.27 -11.51 -10.13
C SER A 230 -7.10 -11.61 -11.41
N VAL A 231 -6.45 -11.83 -12.55
CA VAL A 231 -7.07 -11.68 -13.88
C VAL A 231 -6.52 -12.73 -14.84
N ALA A 232 -7.36 -13.19 -15.78
CA ALA A 232 -6.95 -14.13 -16.80
C ALA A 232 -7.34 -13.67 -18.20
N PHE A 233 -6.50 -14.00 -19.19
CA PHE A 233 -6.64 -13.63 -20.59
C PHE A 233 -6.58 -14.83 -21.52
N ASN A 234 -7.55 -14.96 -22.42
CA ASN A 234 -7.50 -15.92 -23.53
C ASN A 234 -6.45 -15.52 -24.58
N ARG A 235 -6.18 -16.35 -25.59
CA ARG A 235 -5.18 -16.08 -26.65
C ARG A 235 -5.48 -14.84 -27.48
N GLN A 236 -6.74 -14.40 -27.56
CA GLN A 236 -7.12 -13.19 -28.27
C GLN A 236 -6.79 -11.91 -27.45
N GLY A 237 -6.37 -12.07 -26.19
CA GLY A 237 -6.09 -10.98 -25.27
C GLY A 237 -7.35 -10.39 -24.63
N GLU A 238 -8.44 -11.15 -24.59
CA GLU A 238 -9.67 -10.75 -23.92
C GLU A 238 -9.64 -11.21 -22.46
N VAL A 239 -10.14 -10.37 -21.56
CA VAL A 239 -10.31 -10.75 -20.15
C VAL A 239 -11.39 -11.80 -20.06
N VAL A 240 -11.06 -12.97 -19.52
CA VAL A 240 -12.00 -14.10 -19.34
C VAL A 240 -12.37 -14.32 -17.87
N CYS A 241 -11.57 -13.83 -16.93
CA CYS A 241 -11.81 -13.94 -15.50
C CYS A 241 -11.20 -12.75 -14.76
N ARG A 242 -11.89 -12.20 -13.75
CA ARG A 242 -11.35 -11.15 -12.87
C ARG A 242 -11.88 -11.30 -11.44
N ALA A 243 -10.97 -11.29 -10.47
CA ALA A 243 -11.25 -11.30 -9.05
C ALA A 243 -11.73 -9.94 -8.52
N LYS A 244 -12.37 -9.94 -7.35
CA LYS A 244 -12.74 -8.74 -6.62
C LYS A 244 -11.52 -7.91 -6.23
N SER A 245 -11.68 -6.60 -6.20
CA SER A 245 -10.72 -5.66 -5.65
C SER A 245 -10.77 -5.67 -4.11
N PHE A 246 -9.61 -5.65 -3.46
CA PHE A 246 -9.46 -5.45 -2.01
C PHE A 246 -10.18 -6.50 -1.13
N GLN A 247 -10.46 -7.69 -1.67
CA GLN A 247 -11.11 -8.80 -0.96
C GLN A 247 -10.46 -10.15 -1.28
N GLU A 248 -10.40 -11.08 -0.31
CA GLU A 248 -10.02 -12.48 -0.58
C GLU A 248 -11.12 -13.16 -1.42
N GLU A 249 -10.73 -13.96 -2.40
CA GLU A 249 -11.66 -14.69 -3.27
C GLU A 249 -11.00 -15.96 -3.84
N LEU A 250 -11.80 -17.03 -3.99
CA LEU A 250 -11.42 -18.22 -4.75
C LEU A 250 -12.18 -18.22 -6.07
N LEU A 251 -11.47 -18.06 -7.18
CA LEU A 251 -12.05 -18.10 -8.53
C LEU A 251 -11.67 -19.37 -9.26
N PHE A 252 -12.47 -19.71 -10.27
CA PHE A 252 -12.21 -20.84 -11.15
C PHE A 252 -12.21 -20.39 -12.61
N VAL A 253 -11.22 -20.87 -13.36
CA VAL A 253 -11.13 -20.68 -14.81
C VAL A 253 -10.83 -22.02 -15.46
N GLU A 254 -11.42 -22.26 -16.62
CA GLU A 254 -11.23 -23.49 -17.37
C GLU A 254 -10.35 -23.23 -18.59
N PHE A 255 -9.42 -24.14 -18.83
CA PHE A 255 -8.61 -24.21 -20.04
C PHE A 255 -9.11 -25.39 -20.88
N ASP A 256 -9.53 -25.12 -22.11
CA ASP A 256 -9.94 -26.13 -23.07
C ASP A 256 -8.72 -26.69 -23.82
N PRO A 257 -8.37 -27.98 -23.66
CA PRO A 257 -7.23 -28.58 -24.34
C PRO A 257 -7.39 -28.70 -25.86
N VAL A 258 -8.61 -28.62 -26.40
CA VAL A 258 -8.88 -28.72 -27.84
C VAL A 258 -8.54 -27.41 -28.53
N THR A 259 -9.13 -26.31 -28.08
CA THR A 259 -8.80 -24.96 -28.58
C THR A 259 -7.45 -24.44 -28.05
N ARG A 260 -6.95 -25.06 -26.99
CA ARG A 260 -5.77 -24.65 -26.20
C ARG A 260 -5.90 -23.21 -25.71
N ASP A 261 -7.07 -22.87 -25.17
CA ASP A 261 -7.37 -21.52 -24.73
C ASP A 261 -8.16 -21.50 -23.42
N LEU A 262 -8.23 -20.34 -22.78
CA LEU A 262 -9.04 -20.12 -21.59
C LEU A 262 -10.48 -19.78 -21.97
N LEU A 263 -11.42 -20.41 -21.26
CA LEU A 263 -12.85 -20.16 -21.42
C LEU A 263 -13.30 -18.97 -20.56
N PRO A 264 -14.28 -18.18 -21.04
CA PRO A 264 -14.93 -17.14 -20.24
C PRO A 264 -15.49 -17.69 -18.92
N SER A 265 -15.30 -16.92 -17.85
CA SER A 265 -15.77 -17.18 -16.48
C SER A 265 -16.27 -15.87 -15.87
N ASN A 266 -16.34 -15.79 -14.54
CA ASN A 266 -16.78 -14.60 -13.83
C ASN A 266 -15.78 -13.44 -13.96
N ILE A 267 -16.29 -12.28 -14.36
CA ILE A 267 -15.51 -11.04 -14.48
C ILE A 267 -16.12 -10.03 -13.51
N ASN A 268 -15.51 -9.87 -12.33
CA ASN A 268 -15.92 -8.83 -11.41
C ASN A 268 -15.67 -7.44 -12.03
N PRO A 269 -16.56 -6.45 -11.77
CA PRO A 269 -16.36 -5.09 -12.25
C PRO A 269 -15.20 -4.42 -11.52
N LEU A 270 -14.54 -3.49 -12.21
CA LEU A 270 -13.59 -2.57 -11.59
C LEU A 270 -14.34 -1.49 -10.79
N SER A 271 -13.64 -0.80 -9.89
CA SER A 271 -14.17 0.41 -9.25
C SER A 271 -14.68 1.41 -10.27
N SER A 272 -15.81 2.04 -9.97
CA SER A 272 -16.49 2.98 -10.86
C SER A 272 -15.70 4.26 -11.10
N CYS A 273 -14.88 4.66 -10.12
CA CYS A 273 -14.03 5.85 -10.16
C CYS A 273 -12.81 5.69 -9.25
N GLU A 274 -11.84 6.59 -9.40
CA GLU A 274 -10.59 6.59 -8.62
C GLU A 274 -10.83 6.80 -7.12
N ALA A 275 -11.83 7.62 -6.75
CA ALA A 275 -12.18 7.85 -5.35
C ALA A 275 -12.64 6.57 -4.63
N GLU A 276 -13.42 5.72 -5.30
CA GLU A 276 -13.86 4.43 -4.76
C GLU A 276 -12.68 3.44 -4.61
N GLU A 277 -11.76 3.44 -5.58
CA GLU A 277 -10.56 2.61 -5.58
C GLU A 277 -9.64 2.97 -4.40
N ILE A 278 -9.36 4.25 -4.23
CA ILE A 278 -8.51 4.78 -3.15
C ILE A 278 -9.18 4.60 -1.79
N TRP A 279 -10.49 4.87 -1.68
CA TRP A 279 -11.25 4.60 -0.45
C TRP A 279 -11.10 3.14 0.00
N SER A 280 -11.34 2.21 -0.92
CA SER A 280 -11.26 0.77 -0.63
C SER A 280 -9.85 0.34 -0.21
N ALA A 281 -8.82 0.92 -0.85
CA ALA A 281 -7.43 0.68 -0.47
C ALA A 281 -7.12 1.17 0.95
N LEU A 282 -7.50 2.41 1.28
CA LEU A 282 -7.27 3.01 2.60
C LEU A 282 -8.02 2.25 3.71
N VAL A 283 -9.27 1.87 3.47
CA VAL A 283 -10.07 1.07 4.40
C VAL A 283 -9.43 -0.29 4.65
N LEU A 284 -8.99 -0.99 3.59
CA LEU A 284 -8.28 -2.26 3.73
C LEU A 284 -6.96 -2.09 4.49
N GLY A 285 -6.18 -1.04 4.18
CA GLY A 285 -4.92 -0.75 4.84
C GLY A 285 -5.07 -0.50 6.33
N VAL A 286 -6.06 0.31 6.75
CA VAL A 286 -6.34 0.56 8.18
C VAL A 286 -6.79 -0.72 8.88
N ARG A 287 -7.71 -1.49 8.26
CA ARG A 287 -8.23 -2.73 8.83
C ARG A 287 -7.11 -3.74 9.07
N ASP A 288 -6.30 -3.99 8.04
CA ASP A 288 -5.25 -5.00 8.10
C ASP A 288 -4.09 -4.58 9.01
N TYR A 289 -3.65 -3.32 8.96
CA TYR A 289 -2.61 -2.84 9.88
C TYR A 289 -3.07 -2.97 11.34
N THR A 290 -4.31 -2.57 11.64
CA THR A 290 -4.87 -2.67 12.99
C THR A 290 -4.86 -4.12 13.47
N HIS A 291 -5.44 -5.05 12.71
CA HIS A 291 -5.58 -6.44 13.14
C HIS A 291 -4.28 -7.24 13.10
N LYS A 292 -3.44 -7.08 12.06
CA LYS A 292 -2.15 -7.80 11.94
C LYS A 292 -1.15 -7.34 12.98
N CYS A 293 -1.23 -6.10 13.46
CA CYS A 293 -0.44 -5.62 14.61
C CYS A 293 -1.07 -5.96 15.98
N GLY A 294 -2.22 -6.64 16.01
CA GLY A 294 -2.87 -7.08 17.25
C GLY A 294 -3.75 -6.04 17.94
N PHE A 295 -4.01 -4.90 17.30
CA PHE A 295 -4.96 -3.91 17.79
C PHE A 295 -6.40 -4.31 17.44
N GLN A 296 -7.34 -3.78 18.21
CA GLN A 296 -8.79 -3.95 17.98
C GLN A 296 -9.52 -2.63 17.83
N GLN A 297 -8.97 -1.56 18.40
CA GLN A 297 -9.59 -0.24 18.41
C GLN A 297 -8.57 0.84 18.04
N ALA A 298 -9.09 1.95 17.52
CA ALA A 298 -8.30 3.10 17.10
C ALA A 298 -8.74 4.37 17.83
N VAL A 299 -7.80 5.31 17.97
CA VAL A 299 -8.03 6.66 18.48
C VAL A 299 -7.49 7.67 17.49
N LEU A 300 -8.18 8.81 17.33
CA LEU A 300 -7.72 9.92 16.50
C LEU A 300 -8.13 11.27 17.09
N GLY A 301 -7.37 12.31 16.76
CA GLY A 301 -7.75 13.69 17.03
C GLY A 301 -8.77 14.19 16.01
N LEU A 302 -9.88 14.77 16.47
CA LEU A 302 -10.85 15.45 15.60
C LEU A 302 -10.64 16.96 15.72
N SER A 303 -10.04 17.56 14.68
CA SER A 303 -9.80 19.02 14.63
C SER A 303 -11.00 19.79 14.10
N GLY A 304 -11.93 19.12 13.43
CA GLY A 304 -12.97 19.75 12.62
C GLY A 304 -12.47 20.14 11.22
N GLY A 305 -11.23 19.82 10.87
CA GLY A 305 -10.69 19.95 9.52
C GLY A 305 -10.99 18.72 8.65
N ILE A 306 -10.80 18.88 7.34
CA ILE A 306 -11.13 17.86 6.34
C ILE A 306 -10.31 16.58 6.51
N ASP A 307 -9.02 16.69 6.85
CA ASP A 307 -8.12 15.53 6.95
C ASP A 307 -8.55 14.57 8.07
N SER A 308 -8.77 15.12 9.27
CA SER A 308 -9.27 14.34 10.41
C SER A 308 -10.68 13.78 10.16
N SER A 309 -11.48 14.46 9.35
CA SER A 309 -12.82 14.01 8.98
C SER A 309 -12.77 12.80 8.06
N LEU A 310 -11.91 12.84 7.04
CA LEU A 310 -11.66 11.73 6.14
C LEU A 310 -11.11 10.51 6.89
N VAL A 311 -10.10 10.71 7.73
CA VAL A 311 -9.51 9.61 8.52
C VAL A 311 -10.52 9.01 9.49
N GLY A 312 -11.37 9.83 10.12
CA GLY A 312 -12.46 9.34 10.97
C GLY A 312 -13.43 8.45 10.20
N ALA A 313 -13.84 8.86 9.00
CA ALA A 313 -14.73 8.08 8.16
C ALA A 313 -14.09 6.75 7.69
N ILE A 314 -12.83 6.78 7.26
CA ILE A 314 -12.07 5.57 6.88
C ILE A 314 -11.97 4.61 8.07
N ALA A 315 -11.63 5.11 9.26
CA ALA A 315 -11.48 4.28 10.46
C ALA A 315 -12.79 3.56 10.83
N VAL A 316 -13.94 4.24 10.66
CA VAL A 316 -15.26 3.65 10.93
C VAL A 316 -15.61 2.56 9.93
N ASP A 317 -15.32 2.74 8.65
CA ASP A 317 -15.56 1.70 7.62
C ASP A 317 -14.58 0.51 7.75
N ALA A 318 -13.36 0.78 8.23
CA ALA A 318 -12.35 -0.24 8.48
C ALA A 318 -12.68 -1.11 9.71
N LEU A 319 -13.03 -0.49 10.84
CA LEU A 319 -13.07 -1.11 12.17
C LEU A 319 -14.46 -1.18 12.80
N GLY A 320 -15.43 -0.43 12.27
CA GLY A 320 -16.75 -0.23 12.87
C GLY A 320 -16.77 0.88 13.91
N LYS A 321 -17.91 1.58 14.02
CA LYS A 321 -18.08 2.78 14.88
C LYS A 321 -17.76 2.55 16.37
N ASP A 322 -18.01 1.35 16.89
CA ASP A 322 -17.76 1.01 18.29
C ASP A 322 -16.27 0.88 18.64
N ASN A 323 -15.42 0.72 17.61
CA ASN A 323 -13.98 0.53 17.73
C ASN A 323 -13.18 1.79 17.42
N VAL A 324 -13.84 2.95 17.26
CA VAL A 324 -13.19 4.23 16.97
C VAL A 324 -13.53 5.25 18.05
N LEU A 325 -12.48 5.84 18.63
CA LEU A 325 -12.57 6.93 19.61
C LEU A 325 -12.07 8.25 19.00
N GLY A 326 -12.96 9.23 18.85
CA GLY A 326 -12.59 10.60 18.49
C GLY A 326 -12.24 11.45 19.70
N VAL A 327 -11.14 12.21 19.65
CA VAL A 327 -10.74 13.12 20.73
C VAL A 327 -10.68 14.55 20.23
N MET A 328 -11.50 15.42 20.80
CA MET A 328 -11.53 16.86 20.50
C MET A 328 -10.66 17.62 21.49
N MET A 329 -9.71 18.41 21.01
CA MET A 329 -8.74 19.10 21.86
C MET A 329 -8.65 20.61 21.54
N PRO A 330 -9.73 21.37 21.81
CA PRO A 330 -9.77 22.79 21.47
C PRO A 330 -8.77 23.60 22.30
N SER A 331 -8.14 24.58 21.66
CA SER A 331 -7.36 25.64 22.30
C SER A 331 -8.19 26.93 22.38
N PRO A 332 -7.70 27.98 23.06
CA PRO A 332 -8.34 29.30 23.03
C PRO A 332 -8.44 29.93 21.63
N TYR A 333 -7.67 29.43 20.66
CA TYR A 333 -7.69 29.91 19.28
C TYR A 333 -8.62 29.09 18.37
N SER A 334 -9.15 27.96 18.85
CA SER A 334 -10.04 27.11 18.07
C SER A 334 -11.37 27.82 17.80
N SER A 335 -11.81 27.81 16.54
CA SER A 335 -13.09 28.43 16.16
C SER A 335 -14.29 27.63 16.69
N GLU A 336 -15.39 28.32 17.00
CA GLU A 336 -16.64 27.64 17.37
C GLU A 336 -17.13 26.70 16.25
N SER A 337 -16.93 27.11 15.00
CA SER A 337 -17.22 26.29 13.82
C SER A 337 -16.42 24.98 13.81
N SER A 338 -15.12 25.00 14.09
CA SER A 338 -14.30 23.77 14.08
C SER A 338 -14.72 22.78 15.17
N VAL A 339 -15.11 23.28 16.35
CA VAL A 339 -15.66 22.43 17.42
C VAL A 339 -17.03 21.85 17.02
N SER A 340 -17.90 22.66 16.42
CA SER A 340 -19.21 22.20 15.94
C SER A 340 -19.07 21.18 14.81
N ASP A 341 -18.17 21.40 13.85
CA ASP A 341 -17.90 20.50 12.73
C ASP A 341 -17.43 19.14 13.22
N ALA A 342 -16.47 19.12 14.15
CA ALA A 342 -16.00 17.86 14.76
C ALA A 342 -17.13 17.12 15.49
N THR A 343 -18.06 17.85 16.12
CA THR A 343 -19.20 17.27 16.86
C THR A 343 -20.25 16.71 15.91
N ASN A 344 -20.52 17.42 14.83
CA ASN A 344 -21.44 16.98 13.78
C ASN A 344 -20.90 15.75 13.05
N LEU A 345 -19.61 15.74 12.69
CA LEU A 345 -18.95 14.57 12.12
C LEU A 345 -19.07 13.35 13.05
N ALA A 346 -18.74 13.51 14.33
CA ALA A 346 -18.82 12.42 15.28
C ALA A 346 -20.24 11.84 15.40
N LYS A 347 -21.26 12.69 15.34
CA LYS A 347 -22.65 12.29 15.30
C LYS A 347 -23.00 11.54 14.01
N ASN A 348 -22.56 12.04 12.85
CA ASN A 348 -22.80 11.41 11.55
C ASN A 348 -22.14 10.03 11.44
N LEU A 349 -20.94 9.88 12.03
CA LEU A 349 -20.19 8.63 12.10
C LEU A 349 -20.62 7.71 13.25
N GLU A 350 -21.45 8.22 14.18
CA GLU A 350 -21.90 7.53 15.38
C GLU A 350 -20.76 6.98 16.27
N ILE A 351 -19.63 7.70 16.32
CA ILE A 351 -18.47 7.30 17.11
C ILE A 351 -18.50 7.89 18.51
N LYS A 352 -17.82 7.22 19.45
CA LYS A 352 -17.60 7.76 20.79
C LYS A 352 -16.62 8.93 20.71
N THR A 353 -16.90 10.00 21.47
CA THR A 353 -15.99 11.15 21.54
C THR A 353 -15.72 11.62 22.96
N ILE A 354 -14.51 12.14 23.18
CA ILE A 354 -14.11 12.81 24.41
C ILE A 354 -13.58 14.20 24.06
N LYS A 355 -13.94 15.21 24.87
CA LYS A 355 -13.42 16.58 24.75
C LYS A 355 -12.41 16.86 25.85
N LEU A 356 -11.19 17.23 25.47
CA LEU A 356 -10.08 17.57 26.34
C LEU A 356 -9.51 18.96 25.97
N PRO A 357 -10.09 20.07 26.47
CA PRO A 357 -9.57 21.41 26.21
C PRO A 357 -8.12 21.54 26.70
N ILE A 358 -7.25 22.15 25.89
CA ILE A 358 -5.80 22.20 26.17
C ILE A 358 -5.33 23.51 26.82
N GLU A 359 -6.23 24.48 27.06
CA GLU A 359 -5.89 25.80 27.57
C GLU A 359 -5.08 25.76 28.88
N HIS A 360 -5.50 24.94 29.85
CA HIS A 360 -4.79 24.83 31.13
C HIS A 360 -3.40 24.23 30.97
N LEU A 361 -3.23 23.29 30.04
CA LEU A 361 -1.94 22.70 29.73
C LEU A 361 -1.03 23.74 29.06
N MET A 362 -1.55 24.50 28.09
CA MET A 362 -0.83 25.59 27.45
C MET A 362 -0.32 26.61 28.48
N LYS A 363 -1.19 27.05 29.41
CA LYS A 363 -0.79 27.96 30.50
C LYS A 363 0.29 27.37 31.39
N GLY A 364 0.22 26.08 31.71
CA GLY A 364 1.25 25.39 32.50
C GLY A 364 2.63 25.41 31.81
N TYR A 365 2.69 25.11 30.52
CA TYR A 365 3.94 25.20 29.76
C TYR A 365 4.44 26.64 29.65
N ALA A 366 3.54 27.60 29.39
CA ALA A 366 3.91 29.01 29.31
C ALA A 366 4.55 29.48 30.62
N GLN A 367 3.97 29.14 31.78
CA GLN A 367 4.54 29.48 33.09
C GLN A 367 5.94 28.90 33.32
N VAL A 368 6.19 27.66 32.87
CA VAL A 368 7.51 27.02 33.02
C VAL A 368 8.56 27.64 32.10
N LEU A 369 8.16 28.03 30.89
CA LEU A 369 9.06 28.59 29.87
C LEU A 369 9.24 30.11 29.97
N ASP A 370 8.33 30.81 30.65
CA ASP A 370 8.31 32.28 30.77
C ASP A 370 9.67 32.89 31.17
N PRO A 371 10.40 32.38 32.19
CA PRO A 371 11.71 32.95 32.53
C PRO A 371 12.75 32.83 31.42
N LEU A 372 12.65 31.80 30.56
CA LEU A 372 13.56 31.57 29.44
C LEU A 372 13.16 32.37 28.20
N PHE A 373 11.86 32.57 27.97
CA PHE A 373 11.31 33.30 26.83
C PHE A 373 11.08 34.78 27.13
N ALA A 374 11.49 35.26 28.31
CA ALA A 374 11.34 36.65 28.70
C ALA A 374 12.00 37.59 27.66
N GLY A 375 11.19 38.48 27.09
CA GLY A 375 11.64 39.45 26.07
C GLY A 375 11.68 38.93 24.64
N THR A 376 11.23 37.70 24.37
CA THR A 376 11.03 37.19 23.00
C THR A 376 9.58 37.40 22.54
N GLU A 377 9.37 37.50 21.22
CA GLU A 377 8.03 37.55 20.64
C GLU A 377 7.43 36.14 20.48
N PHE A 378 6.10 36.05 20.54
CA PHE A 378 5.37 34.82 20.23
C PHE A 378 5.67 34.34 18.81
N GLY A 379 5.94 33.05 18.62
CA GLY A 379 6.17 32.50 17.30
C GLY A 379 5.98 31.00 17.19
N ILE A 380 6.81 30.40 16.33
CA ILE A 380 6.72 28.99 15.92
C ILE A 380 6.84 28.04 17.12
N ALA A 381 7.54 28.45 18.19
CA ALA A 381 7.71 27.61 19.38
C ALA A 381 6.37 27.39 20.10
N GLU A 382 5.64 28.47 20.35
CA GLU A 382 4.34 28.46 21.03
C GLU A 382 3.23 27.86 20.16
N GLU A 383 3.25 28.10 18.85
CA GLU A 383 2.34 27.45 17.89
C GLU A 383 2.51 25.92 17.94
N ASN A 384 3.75 25.42 17.79
CA ASN A 384 4.04 23.99 17.81
C ASN A 384 3.76 23.32 19.16
N LEU A 385 3.84 24.07 20.26
CA LEU A 385 3.57 23.55 21.59
C LEU A 385 2.12 23.04 21.71
N GLN A 386 1.16 23.71 21.08
CA GLN A 386 -0.24 23.26 21.05
C GLN A 386 -0.36 21.89 20.40
N SER A 387 0.25 21.70 19.23
CA SER A 387 0.27 20.42 18.53
C SER A 387 0.92 19.31 19.36
N ARG A 388 2.03 19.60 20.06
CA ARG A 388 2.71 18.63 20.94
C ARG A 388 1.89 18.25 22.16
N ILE A 389 1.17 19.19 22.76
CA ILE A 389 0.25 18.89 23.87
C ILE A 389 -0.84 17.92 23.39
N ARG A 390 -1.45 18.19 22.22
CA ARG A 390 -2.46 17.30 21.61
C ARG A 390 -1.89 15.90 21.34
N GLY A 391 -0.71 15.85 20.72
CA GLY A 391 0.00 14.60 20.45
C GLY A 391 0.28 13.79 21.73
N ASN A 392 0.68 14.45 22.82
CA ASN A 392 0.92 13.79 24.10
C ASN A 392 -0.36 13.21 24.73
N LEU A 393 -1.48 13.94 24.66
CA LEU A 393 -2.77 13.46 25.15
C LEU A 393 -3.23 12.22 24.38
N LEU A 394 -3.15 12.26 23.05
CA LEU A 394 -3.51 11.13 22.20
C LEU A 394 -2.65 9.89 22.47
N MET A 395 -1.34 10.08 22.60
CA MET A 395 -0.42 8.99 22.96
C MET A 395 -0.70 8.44 24.37
N ALA A 396 -1.04 9.29 25.34
CA ALA A 396 -1.41 8.84 26.68
C ALA A 396 -2.67 7.96 26.67
N ILE A 397 -3.68 8.33 25.87
CA ILE A 397 -4.90 7.54 25.68
C ILE A 397 -4.57 6.21 24.98
N ALA A 398 -3.81 6.26 23.88
CA ALA A 398 -3.37 5.08 23.14
C ALA A 398 -2.63 4.09 24.05
N ASN A 399 -1.69 4.56 24.86
CA ASN A 399 -0.94 3.73 25.81
C ASN A 399 -1.82 3.16 26.93
N LYS A 400 -2.79 3.94 27.43
CA LYS A 400 -3.64 3.51 28.56
C LYS A 400 -4.61 2.41 28.16
N PHE A 401 -5.15 2.48 26.94
CA PHE A 401 -6.21 1.58 26.48
C PHE A 401 -5.75 0.58 25.40
N GLY A 402 -4.50 0.68 24.94
CA GLY A 402 -3.97 -0.17 23.87
C GLY A 402 -4.61 0.13 22.51
N TYR A 403 -4.91 1.40 22.22
CA TYR A 403 -5.52 1.81 20.96
C TYR A 403 -4.45 2.18 19.93
N LEU A 404 -4.72 1.88 18.66
CA LEU A 404 -3.89 2.39 17.56
C LEU A 404 -4.18 3.88 17.36
N LEU A 405 -3.16 4.74 17.53
CA LEU A 405 -3.30 6.16 17.20
C LEU A 405 -3.17 6.36 15.67
N LEU A 406 -4.20 6.91 15.05
CA LEU A 406 -4.20 7.27 13.63
C LEU A 406 -3.80 8.74 13.47
N SER A 407 -2.73 8.99 12.72
CA SER A 407 -2.32 10.35 12.30
C SER A 407 -3.07 10.76 11.04
N THR A 408 -3.32 12.06 10.91
CA THR A 408 -4.18 12.66 9.88
C THR A 408 -3.42 13.56 8.91
N GLY A 409 -2.10 13.56 8.91
CA GLY A 409 -1.32 14.37 7.96
C GLY A 409 -1.43 13.84 6.54
N ASN A 410 -1.69 14.72 5.57
CA ASN A 410 -1.81 14.36 4.15
C ASN A 410 -0.46 14.46 3.41
N LYS A 411 -0.40 13.99 2.16
CA LYS A 411 0.84 13.97 1.37
C LYS A 411 1.41 15.36 1.14
N SER A 412 0.56 16.35 0.89
CA SER A 412 0.98 17.74 0.61
C SER A 412 1.68 18.35 1.82
N GLU A 413 1.12 18.17 3.02
CA GLU A 413 1.72 18.59 4.29
C GLU A 413 3.03 17.87 4.57
N MET A 414 3.09 16.55 4.38
CA MET A 414 4.31 15.76 4.57
C MET A 414 5.41 16.14 3.56
N ALA A 415 5.02 16.50 2.33
CA ALA A 415 5.95 16.89 1.28
C ALA A 415 6.69 18.18 1.64
N VAL A 416 5.99 19.22 2.04
CA VAL A 416 6.61 20.52 2.36
C VAL A 416 6.96 20.69 3.84
N GLY A 417 6.65 19.68 4.66
CA GLY A 417 6.91 19.69 6.10
C GLY A 417 6.02 20.66 6.86
N TYR A 418 4.80 20.89 6.38
CA TYR A 418 3.77 21.68 7.06
C TYR A 418 3.10 20.86 8.18
N CYS A 419 3.94 20.44 9.13
CA CYS A 419 3.57 19.57 10.24
C CYS A 419 4.49 19.82 11.45
N THR A 420 4.01 19.49 12.64
CA THR A 420 4.75 19.59 13.89
C THR A 420 5.27 18.21 14.32
N LEU A 421 6.61 18.06 14.33
CA LEU A 421 7.23 16.89 14.96
C LEU A 421 6.78 16.72 16.40
N TYR A 422 6.38 15.49 16.72
CA TYR A 422 5.84 15.06 18.01
C TYR A 422 4.49 15.71 18.36
N GLY A 423 3.80 16.26 17.36
CA GLY A 423 2.46 16.85 17.47
C GLY A 423 1.47 16.12 16.58
N ASP A 424 1.09 16.73 15.46
CA ASP A 424 0.17 16.16 14.46
C ASP A 424 0.72 14.89 13.78
N MET A 425 2.04 14.74 13.74
CA MET A 425 2.72 13.55 13.25
C MET A 425 2.63 12.34 14.21
N ASN A 426 2.14 12.51 15.44
CA ASN A 426 2.02 11.40 16.37
C ASN A 426 1.01 10.37 15.85
N GLY A 427 1.44 9.11 15.78
CA GLY A 427 0.59 7.99 15.39
C GLY A 427 1.36 6.69 15.29
N GLY A 428 0.62 5.59 15.28
CA GLY A 428 1.12 4.28 14.86
C GLY A 428 0.90 4.03 13.36
N LEU A 429 0.03 4.79 12.70
CA LEU A 429 -0.25 4.74 11.27
C LEU A 429 -0.69 6.12 10.77
N ALA A 430 -0.11 6.63 9.68
CA ALA A 430 -0.58 7.83 9.00
C ALA A 430 -1.43 7.45 7.78
N VAL A 431 -2.75 7.46 7.98
CA VAL A 431 -3.70 6.86 7.05
C VAL A 431 -3.66 7.50 5.67
N ILE A 432 -3.54 8.82 5.60
CA ILE A 432 -3.62 9.59 4.35
C ILE A 432 -2.29 10.26 3.98
N ALA A 433 -1.15 9.78 4.53
CA ALA A 433 0.17 10.36 4.28
C ALA A 433 0.61 10.31 2.81
N ASP A 434 -0.03 9.48 1.98
CA ASP A 434 0.20 9.43 0.53
C ASP A 434 -1.00 9.92 -0.30
N VAL A 435 -1.96 10.62 0.31
CA VAL A 435 -3.10 11.26 -0.38
C VAL A 435 -2.84 12.78 -0.49
N PRO A 436 -2.70 13.36 -1.69
CA PRO A 436 -2.60 14.81 -1.86
C PRO A 436 -3.85 15.54 -1.34
N LYS A 437 -3.71 16.81 -0.93
CA LYS A 437 -4.83 17.59 -0.38
C LYS A 437 -5.98 17.71 -1.36
N THR A 438 -5.68 17.97 -2.63
CA THR A 438 -6.68 18.00 -3.73
C THR A 438 -7.50 16.72 -3.77
N LEU A 439 -6.84 15.55 -3.64
CA LEU A 439 -7.50 14.26 -3.59
C LEU A 439 -8.28 14.02 -2.28
N VAL A 440 -7.82 14.57 -1.14
CA VAL A 440 -8.59 14.56 0.12
C VAL A 440 -9.95 15.23 -0.08
N TYR A 441 -10.00 16.40 -0.74
CA TYR A 441 -11.27 17.06 -1.08
C TYR A 441 -12.13 16.18 -1.98
N SER A 442 -11.59 15.67 -3.09
CA SER A 442 -12.31 14.80 -4.02
C SER A 442 -12.89 13.54 -3.34
N LEU A 443 -12.15 12.93 -2.41
CA LEU A 443 -12.63 11.78 -1.63
C LEU A 443 -13.78 12.15 -0.70
N CYS A 444 -13.70 13.31 -0.03
CA CYS A 444 -14.75 13.75 0.88
C CYS A 444 -16.03 14.14 0.11
N GLU A 445 -15.89 14.80 -1.04
CA GLU A 445 -17.02 15.10 -1.94
C GLU A 445 -17.66 13.82 -2.47
N TRP A 446 -16.85 12.86 -2.93
CA TRP A 446 -17.33 11.55 -3.36
C TRP A 446 -18.09 10.84 -2.23
N LEU A 447 -17.55 10.84 -1.00
CA LEU A 447 -18.21 10.22 0.16
C LEU A 447 -19.55 10.88 0.48
N ASN A 448 -19.66 12.19 0.26
CA ASN A 448 -20.86 12.97 0.52
C ASN A 448 -21.92 12.95 -0.59
N ARG A 449 -21.62 12.35 -1.75
CA ARG A 449 -22.48 12.43 -2.96
C ARG A 449 -23.93 11.98 -2.73
N ASP A 450 -24.13 10.97 -1.88
CA ASP A 450 -25.43 10.33 -1.64
C ASP A 450 -26.05 10.78 -0.29
N ARG A 451 -25.22 11.17 0.68
CA ARG A 451 -25.62 11.65 2.00
C ARG A 451 -24.49 12.45 2.64
N GLU A 452 -24.82 13.40 3.51
CA GLU A 452 -23.82 14.12 4.29
C GLU A 452 -23.20 13.18 5.35
N VAL A 453 -21.98 12.70 5.09
CA VAL A 453 -21.16 11.98 6.08
C VAL A 453 -20.24 12.97 6.77
N ILE A 454 -19.48 13.73 5.98
CA ILE A 454 -18.61 14.81 6.44
C ILE A 454 -19.41 16.12 6.40
N PRO A 455 -19.45 16.93 7.46
CA PRO A 455 -20.23 18.17 7.45
C PRO A 455 -19.84 19.10 6.31
N VAL A 456 -20.81 19.66 5.57
CA VAL A 456 -20.54 20.48 4.37
C VAL A 456 -19.62 21.67 4.66
N ASN A 457 -19.73 22.27 5.84
CA ASN A 457 -18.88 23.38 6.25
C ASN A 457 -17.38 23.01 6.26
N VAL A 458 -17.03 21.74 6.50
CA VAL A 458 -15.65 21.23 6.45
C VAL A 458 -15.08 21.26 5.04
N LEU A 459 -15.92 21.10 4.02
CA LEU A 459 -15.53 21.09 2.60
C LEU A 459 -15.35 22.52 2.06
N THR A 460 -16.14 23.48 2.56
CA THR A 460 -16.18 24.84 2.02
C THR A 460 -15.27 25.82 2.75
N LYS A 461 -14.86 25.52 3.99
CA LYS A 461 -14.02 26.42 4.77
C LYS A 461 -12.55 26.35 4.33
N PRO A 462 -11.81 27.47 4.38
CA PRO A 462 -10.38 27.46 4.10
C PRO A 462 -9.62 26.50 5.04
N PRO A 463 -8.61 25.76 4.55
CA PRO A 463 -7.80 24.89 5.38
C PRO A 463 -6.90 25.70 6.33
N SER A 464 -6.80 25.23 7.58
CA SER A 464 -6.07 25.89 8.67
C SER A 464 -5.69 24.93 9.79
N ALA A 465 -4.52 25.15 10.39
CA ALA A 465 -4.07 24.48 11.61
C ALA A 465 -4.57 25.13 12.93
N GLU A 466 -5.19 26.31 12.87
CA GLU A 466 -5.72 27.09 14.01
C GLU A 466 -4.74 27.19 15.22
N LEU A 467 -3.44 27.40 14.95
CA LEU A 467 -2.39 27.57 15.97
C LEU A 467 -2.25 29.02 16.44
N LYS A 468 -2.73 29.98 15.65
CA LYS A 468 -2.81 31.40 15.97
C LYS A 468 -4.12 32.01 15.44
N PRO A 469 -4.53 33.20 15.92
CA PRO A 469 -5.76 33.85 15.45
C PRO A 469 -5.78 34.07 13.92
N ASN A 470 -6.90 33.73 13.27
CA ASN A 470 -7.16 33.92 11.84
C ASN A 470 -6.15 33.28 10.87
N GLN A 471 -5.47 32.21 11.29
CA GLN A 471 -4.50 31.50 10.44
C GLN A 471 -5.17 30.81 9.25
N VAL A 472 -4.54 30.86 8.08
CA VAL A 472 -4.85 29.99 6.93
C VAL A 472 -3.56 29.41 6.34
N ASP A 473 -3.62 28.23 5.73
CA ASP A 473 -2.42 27.56 5.20
C ASP A 473 -1.76 28.37 4.05
N GLN A 474 -2.59 29.14 3.31
CA GLN A 474 -2.17 30.05 2.24
C GLN A 474 -1.28 31.21 2.73
N ASP A 475 -1.21 31.46 4.05
CA ASP A 475 -0.26 32.43 4.62
C ASP A 475 1.20 32.02 4.35
N SER A 476 1.45 30.72 4.14
CA SER A 476 2.80 30.16 3.99
C SER A 476 3.01 29.36 2.71
N LEU A 477 1.94 28.82 2.12
CA LEU A 477 1.98 27.92 0.95
C LEU A 477 1.22 28.53 -0.24
N PRO A 478 1.54 28.14 -1.50
CA PRO A 478 0.64 28.38 -2.62
C PRO A 478 -0.69 27.62 -2.43
N THR A 479 -1.68 27.88 -3.28
CA THR A 479 -2.93 27.09 -3.27
C THR A 479 -2.62 25.61 -3.47
N TYR A 480 -3.45 24.73 -2.89
CA TYR A 480 -3.20 23.29 -2.96
C TYR A 480 -3.23 22.74 -4.39
N ASP A 481 -4.02 23.31 -5.30
CA ASP A 481 -4.02 22.92 -6.71
C ASP A 481 -2.64 23.12 -7.36
N ILE A 482 -2.02 24.27 -7.10
CA ILE A 482 -0.68 24.61 -7.62
C ILE A 482 0.37 23.77 -6.88
N LEU A 483 0.26 23.65 -5.55
CA LEU A 483 1.20 22.89 -4.75
C LEU A 483 1.25 21.43 -5.18
N ASP A 484 0.09 20.78 -5.25
CA ASP A 484 -0.01 19.35 -5.52
C ASP A 484 0.46 19.01 -6.93
N ASP A 485 0.18 19.85 -7.95
CA ASP A 485 0.67 19.59 -9.31
C ASP A 485 2.20 19.77 -9.42
N ILE A 486 2.78 20.76 -8.73
CA ILE A 486 4.26 20.90 -8.64
C ILE A 486 4.86 19.67 -7.95
N LEU A 487 4.25 19.21 -6.85
CA LEU A 487 4.70 18.04 -6.09
C LEU A 487 4.61 16.76 -6.94
N GLU A 488 3.50 16.55 -7.66
CA GLU A 488 3.30 15.39 -8.54
C GLU A 488 4.37 15.35 -9.64
N ARG A 489 4.61 16.47 -10.33
CA ARG A 489 5.64 16.58 -11.36
C ARG A 489 7.04 16.29 -10.82
N SER A 490 7.36 16.85 -9.65
CA SER A 490 8.71 16.73 -9.08
C SER A 490 8.97 15.34 -8.47
N ILE A 491 8.01 14.80 -7.72
CA ILE A 491 8.20 13.59 -6.90
C ILE A 491 7.89 12.32 -7.68
N CYS A 492 6.76 12.30 -8.39
CA CYS A 492 6.26 11.12 -9.10
C CYS A 492 6.79 11.09 -10.54
N GLN A 493 6.79 12.22 -11.26
CA GLN A 493 7.19 12.26 -12.67
C GLN A 493 8.68 12.57 -12.88
N HIS A 494 9.42 12.88 -11.82
CA HIS A 494 10.86 13.22 -11.87
C HIS A 494 11.21 14.42 -12.76
N HIS A 495 10.27 15.33 -13.00
CA HIS A 495 10.54 16.55 -13.75
C HIS A 495 11.54 17.44 -12.99
N SER A 496 12.51 17.95 -13.73
CA SER A 496 13.44 18.98 -13.30
C SER A 496 12.72 20.32 -13.07
N GLN A 497 13.36 21.23 -12.33
CA GLN A 497 12.85 22.58 -12.11
C GLN A 497 12.53 23.29 -13.44
N ALA A 498 13.40 23.14 -14.45
CA ALA A 498 13.21 23.74 -15.76
C ALA A 498 11.96 23.21 -16.49
N GLU A 499 11.69 21.90 -16.40
CA GLU A 499 10.50 21.28 -17.00
C GLU A 499 9.21 21.74 -16.30
N ILE A 500 9.23 21.90 -14.98
CA ILE A 500 8.08 22.40 -14.21
C ILE A 500 7.79 23.87 -14.59
N ILE A 501 8.82 24.71 -14.74
CA ILE A 501 8.65 26.11 -15.19
C ILE A 501 8.14 26.14 -16.63
N ALA A 502 8.67 25.29 -17.51
CA ALA A 502 8.22 25.19 -18.90
C ALA A 502 6.75 24.74 -19.00
N ALA A 503 6.23 24.02 -18.00
CA ALA A 503 4.82 23.67 -17.89
C ALA A 503 3.91 24.85 -17.47
N GLY A 504 4.46 26.03 -17.18
CA GLY A 504 3.72 27.27 -16.93
C GLY A 504 3.72 27.76 -15.48
N TYR A 505 4.48 27.13 -14.59
CA TYR A 505 4.57 27.54 -13.18
C TYR A 505 5.56 28.68 -12.96
N ASP A 506 5.22 29.59 -12.04
CA ASP A 506 6.09 30.68 -11.63
C ASP A 506 7.39 30.17 -10.96
N LEU A 507 8.53 30.74 -11.40
CA LEU A 507 9.87 30.37 -10.93
C LEU A 507 9.99 30.46 -9.41
N HIS A 508 9.51 31.55 -8.81
CA HIS A 508 9.65 31.77 -7.37
C HIS A 508 8.85 30.75 -6.56
N THR A 509 7.66 30.43 -7.04
CA THR A 509 6.78 29.42 -6.44
C THR A 509 7.40 28.03 -6.50
N VAL A 510 7.90 27.60 -7.67
CA VAL A 510 8.57 26.29 -7.83
C VAL A 510 9.79 26.18 -6.91
N GLN A 511 10.67 27.19 -6.91
CA GLN A 511 11.86 27.20 -6.05
C GLN A 511 11.51 27.13 -4.57
N LYS A 512 10.46 27.86 -4.14
CA LYS A 512 9.97 27.82 -2.76
C LYS A 512 9.50 26.41 -2.38
N VAL A 513 8.67 25.77 -3.22
CA VAL A 513 8.16 24.41 -2.96
C VAL A 513 9.29 23.40 -2.89
N LEU A 514 10.19 23.36 -3.88
CA LEU A 514 11.31 22.41 -3.88
C LEU A 514 12.24 22.59 -2.67
N LYS A 515 12.48 23.84 -2.25
CA LYS A 515 13.25 24.15 -1.04
C LYS A 515 12.57 23.63 0.23
N LEU A 516 11.23 23.76 0.34
CA LEU A 516 10.48 23.20 1.46
C LEU A 516 10.55 21.67 1.45
N VAL A 517 10.41 21.04 0.29
CA VAL A 517 10.53 19.58 0.13
C VAL A 517 11.89 19.09 0.65
N SER A 518 12.98 19.69 0.20
CA SER A 518 14.33 19.32 0.68
C SER A 518 14.47 19.48 2.19
N LYS A 519 14.03 20.61 2.74
CA LYS A 519 14.14 20.89 4.19
C LYS A 519 13.29 19.98 5.06
N ALA A 520 12.21 19.42 4.53
CA ALA A 520 11.28 18.58 5.28
C ALA A 520 11.73 17.11 5.44
N GLU A 521 12.87 16.72 4.84
CA GLU A 521 13.34 15.33 4.87
C GLU A 521 13.51 14.78 6.30
N PHE A 522 14.06 15.58 7.22
CA PHE A 522 14.25 15.15 8.62
C PHE A 522 12.93 14.88 9.35
N LYS A 523 11.84 15.56 8.96
CA LYS A 523 10.51 15.33 9.52
C LYS A 523 9.94 14.02 8.98
N ARG A 524 9.96 13.84 7.65
CA ARG A 524 9.43 12.63 7.00
C ARG A 524 10.10 11.34 7.47
N LYS A 525 11.40 11.37 7.77
CA LYS A 525 12.13 10.20 8.30
C LYS A 525 11.68 9.77 9.70
N GLN A 526 10.89 10.59 10.40
CA GLN A 526 10.30 10.29 11.71
C GLN A 526 8.78 10.14 11.65
N ALA A 527 8.18 10.21 10.45
CA ALA A 527 6.76 9.96 10.29
C ALA A 527 6.44 8.49 10.58
N PRO A 528 5.25 8.18 11.12
CA PRO A 528 4.77 6.81 11.19
C PRO A 528 4.59 6.22 9.78
N PRO A 529 4.45 4.89 9.65
CA PRO A 529 4.14 4.25 8.37
C PRO A 529 2.92 4.89 7.71
N GLY A 530 3.02 5.20 6.42
CA GLY A 530 1.95 5.79 5.62
C GLY A 530 1.43 4.80 4.58
N LEU A 531 0.11 4.72 4.41
CA LEU A 531 -0.49 3.85 3.40
C LEU A 531 -0.22 4.38 1.98
N LYS A 532 0.51 3.63 1.17
CA LYS A 532 0.85 3.98 -0.22
C LYS A 532 -0.35 3.77 -1.13
N VAL A 533 -0.75 4.82 -1.85
CA VAL A 533 -1.85 4.79 -2.83
C VAL A 533 -1.46 5.39 -4.18
N THR A 534 -0.37 6.15 -4.25
CA THR A 534 0.18 6.74 -5.46
C THR A 534 1.44 5.98 -5.92
N ASP A 535 1.98 6.35 -7.08
CA ASP A 535 3.19 5.69 -7.62
C ASP A 535 4.39 5.81 -6.69
N ARG A 536 4.51 6.91 -5.94
CA ARG A 536 5.64 7.13 -5.01
C ARG A 536 5.21 7.73 -3.69
N ALA A 537 5.30 6.94 -2.62
CA ALA A 537 5.06 7.37 -1.25
C ALA A 537 6.33 7.80 -0.53
N PHE A 538 6.17 8.72 0.44
CA PHE A 538 7.24 9.03 1.38
C PHE A 538 7.45 7.85 2.35
N GLY A 539 8.68 7.35 2.41
CA GLY A 539 9.00 6.12 3.15
C GLY A 539 9.99 5.27 2.38
N THR A 540 9.62 4.01 2.13
CA THR A 540 10.44 3.02 1.41
C THR A 540 10.79 3.45 -0.02
N GLY A 541 9.83 4.04 -0.75
CA GLY A 541 9.98 4.57 -2.12
C GLY A 541 10.68 5.93 -2.26
N TRP A 542 10.91 6.64 -1.14
CA TRP A 542 11.56 7.95 -1.11
C TRP A 542 12.83 7.94 -0.24
N ARG A 543 13.98 7.86 -0.93
CA ARG A 543 15.29 7.71 -0.29
C ARG A 543 16.16 8.93 -0.54
N MET A 544 15.99 9.97 0.28
CA MET A 544 16.80 11.19 0.22
C MET A 544 17.68 11.36 1.47
N PRO A 545 18.88 11.96 1.34
CA PRO A 545 19.74 12.26 2.48
C PRO A 545 19.18 13.41 3.32
N ILE A 546 19.17 13.24 4.65
CA ILE A 546 18.79 14.31 5.59
C ILE A 546 19.91 15.37 5.68
N ALA A 547 21.15 14.92 5.91
CA ALA A 547 22.31 15.79 6.04
C ALA A 547 22.83 16.17 4.65
N SER A 548 22.10 17.04 3.96
CA SER A 548 22.38 17.45 2.59
C SER A 548 22.36 18.96 2.44
N LYS A 549 23.21 19.47 1.54
CA LYS A 549 23.21 20.87 1.08
C LYS A 549 22.67 21.01 -0.35
N ILE A 550 21.98 19.98 -0.86
CA ILE A 550 21.39 20.04 -2.21
C ILE A 550 20.45 21.22 -2.29
N GLU A 551 20.73 22.10 -3.22
CA GLU A 551 19.74 23.00 -3.80
C GLU A 551 19.11 22.23 -4.96
N LEU A 552 17.80 21.95 -4.89
CA LEU A 552 17.05 21.29 -5.98
C LEU A 552 16.82 22.26 -7.17
N CYS A 553 17.83 23.10 -7.46
CA CYS A 553 17.79 24.19 -8.43
C CYS A 553 18.06 23.73 -9.86
#